data_AF-A0A430RTX9-F1
#
_entry.id   AF-A0A430RTX9-F1
#
_cell.length_a   1.000
_cell.length_b   1.000
_cell.length_c   1.000
_cell.angle_alpha   90.00
_cell.angle_beta   90.00
_cell.angle_gamma   90.00
#
_symmetry.space_group_name_H-M   'P 1'
#
loop_
_entity.id
_entity.type
_entity.pdbx_description
1 polymer ?
#
loop_
_entity_poly.entity_id
_entity_poly.type
_entity_poly.pdbx_seq_one_letter_code
_entity_poly.pdbx_strand_id
1 'polypeptide(L)'
;VAEIVFGLSRAGVPVLGHVGLTPQTASQLGGYRLQGRHPEEAERILKGAMALEEAGAYGVVLEMVPKGLAKEITERLSIHTVGIGAGSHTDAQILVFHDVVGLYGEFKPRFVKRYLEGERLFLEALSQYVREVREGVFPGEEHSF
;
A
#
# COMPACT_ATOMS: atom_id res chain seq x y z
N VAL A 1 19.60 -5.62 3.84
CA VAL A 1 18.48 -5.72 2.86
C VAL A 1 19.01 -5.76 1.43
N ALA A 2 19.83 -4.79 0.98
CA ALA A 2 20.40 -4.78 -0.38
C ALA A 2 21.08 -6.12 -0.79
N GLU A 3 21.87 -6.72 0.10
CA GLU A 3 22.50 -8.04 -0.16
C GLU A 3 21.47 -9.16 -0.44
N ILE A 4 20.34 -9.15 0.26
CA ILE A 4 19.24 -10.13 0.05
C ILE A 4 18.57 -9.88 -1.30
N VAL A 5 18.31 -8.60 -1.63
CA VAL A 5 17.74 -8.22 -2.93
C VAL A 5 18.67 -8.67 -4.06
N PHE A 6 19.97 -8.44 -3.92
CA PHE A 6 20.95 -8.89 -4.91
C PHE A 6 20.92 -10.40 -5.10
N GLY A 7 20.90 -11.17 -4.01
CA GLY A 7 20.81 -12.64 -4.08
C GLY A 7 19.53 -13.12 -4.78
N LEU A 8 18.37 -12.54 -4.44
CA LEU A 8 17.08 -12.87 -5.05
C LEU A 8 17.04 -12.50 -6.54
N SER A 9 17.43 -11.28 -6.89
CA SER A 9 17.44 -10.79 -8.27
C SER A 9 18.40 -11.60 -9.14
N ARG A 10 19.58 -11.97 -8.62
CA ARG A 10 20.54 -12.84 -9.34
C ARG A 10 20.03 -14.26 -9.53
N ALA A 11 19.17 -14.74 -8.63
CA ALA A 11 18.47 -16.01 -8.77
C ALA A 11 17.25 -15.94 -9.71
N GLY A 12 16.96 -14.78 -10.32
CA GLY A 12 15.83 -14.60 -11.23
C GLY A 12 14.50 -14.30 -10.53
N VAL A 13 14.50 -14.01 -9.23
CA VAL A 13 13.29 -13.61 -8.50
C VAL A 13 13.15 -12.08 -8.60
N PRO A 14 12.09 -11.55 -9.25
CA PRO A 14 11.89 -10.12 -9.34
C PRO A 14 11.56 -9.54 -7.95
N VAL A 15 12.25 -8.46 -7.58
CA VAL A 15 12.06 -7.80 -6.30
C VAL A 15 11.50 -6.40 -6.48
N LEU A 16 10.38 -6.11 -5.82
CA LEU A 16 9.87 -4.76 -5.60
C LEU A 16 10.30 -4.30 -4.21
N GLY A 17 11.14 -3.27 -4.16
CA GLY A 17 11.59 -2.67 -2.91
C GLY A 17 10.49 -1.86 -2.20
N HIS A 18 10.72 -1.50 -0.94
CA HIS A 18 9.81 -0.62 -0.19
C HIS A 18 10.60 0.24 0.80
N VAL A 19 10.51 1.56 0.66
CA VAL A 19 11.13 2.56 1.56
C VAL A 19 10.10 3.60 2.04
N GLY A 20 10.50 4.41 3.02
CA GLY A 20 9.59 5.31 3.72
C GLY A 20 9.01 4.60 4.94
N LEU A 21 7.71 4.74 5.19
CA LEU A 21 7.04 4.00 6.25
C LEU A 21 6.91 2.55 5.81
N THR A 22 7.59 1.64 6.51
CA THR A 22 7.39 0.20 6.30
C THR A 22 6.54 -0.35 7.45
N PRO A 23 5.26 -0.71 7.22
CA PRO A 23 4.33 -1.09 8.30
C PRO A 23 4.86 -2.16 9.26
N GLN A 24 5.67 -3.10 8.76
CA GLN A 24 6.32 -4.17 9.54
C GLN A 24 7.24 -3.63 10.65
N THR A 25 7.79 -2.42 10.47
CA THR A 25 8.67 -1.76 11.44
C THR A 25 8.04 -0.52 12.08
N ALA A 26 6.72 -0.34 11.93
CA ALA A 26 6.01 0.85 12.39
C ALA A 26 6.27 1.17 13.88
N SER A 27 6.40 0.18 14.76
CA SER A 27 6.73 0.41 16.18
C SER A 27 8.09 1.10 16.36
N GLN A 28 9.10 0.73 15.57
CA GLN A 28 10.43 1.34 15.58
C GLN A 28 10.41 2.76 14.99
N LEU A 29 9.49 3.01 14.05
CA LEU A 29 9.27 4.30 13.39
C LEU A 29 8.35 5.24 14.20
N GLY A 30 7.92 4.83 15.40
CA GLY A 30 7.03 5.63 16.25
C GLY A 30 5.55 5.62 15.81
N GLY A 31 5.14 4.57 15.09
CA GLY A 31 3.82 4.34 14.54
C GLY A 31 3.70 4.67 13.05
N TYR A 32 2.47 4.75 12.56
CA TYR A 32 2.15 5.10 11.18
C TYR A 32 2.28 6.62 10.96
N ARG A 33 3.52 7.09 10.81
CA ARG A 33 3.85 8.51 10.67
C ARG A 33 4.55 8.79 9.35
N LEU A 34 4.45 10.05 8.90
CA LEU A 34 5.16 10.52 7.72
C LEU A 34 6.67 10.43 7.94
N GLN A 35 7.37 9.78 7.01
CA GLN A 35 8.83 9.62 7.01
C GLN A 35 9.49 10.61 6.06
N GLY A 36 10.74 10.97 6.31
CA GLY A 36 11.54 11.88 5.48
C GLY A 36 11.23 13.36 5.71
N ARG A 37 10.74 13.74 6.90
CA ARG A 37 10.48 15.15 7.23
C ARG A 37 11.75 15.93 7.49
N HIS A 38 12.74 15.27 8.09
CA HIS A 38 14.04 15.86 8.39
C HIS A 38 15.04 15.53 7.27
N PRO A 39 15.96 16.45 6.92
CA PRO A 39 16.91 16.23 5.82
C PRO A 39 17.69 14.92 5.94
N GLU A 40 18.13 14.55 7.14
CA GLU A 40 18.87 13.30 7.38
C GLU A 40 18.03 12.05 7.09
N GLU A 41 16.76 12.09 7.42
CA GLU A 41 15.82 11.00 7.19
C GLU A 41 15.47 10.88 5.71
N ALA A 42 15.25 12.03 5.04
CA ALA A 42 15.00 12.10 3.60
C ALA A 42 16.20 11.53 2.82
N GLU A 43 17.41 11.92 3.19
CA GLU A 43 18.66 11.41 2.62
C GLU A 43 18.81 9.90 2.82
N ARG A 44 18.46 9.38 4.00
CA ARG A 44 18.46 7.93 4.27
C ARG A 44 17.47 7.17 3.38
N ILE A 45 16.27 7.72 3.17
CA ILE A 45 15.25 7.10 2.31
C ILE A 45 15.73 7.09 0.86
N LEU A 46 16.26 8.22 0.36
CA LEU A 46 16.81 8.32 -0.98
C LEU A 46 17.94 7.30 -1.20
N LYS A 47 18.92 7.25 -0.29
CA LYS A 47 20.00 6.25 -0.35
C LYS A 47 19.48 4.82 -0.27
N GLY A 48 18.46 4.56 0.55
CA GLY A 48 17.81 3.26 0.63
C GLY A 48 17.17 2.84 -0.70
N ALA A 49 16.50 3.77 -1.37
CA ALA A 49 15.89 3.53 -2.69
C ALA A 49 16.96 3.25 -3.76
N MET A 50 18.02 4.05 -3.81
CA MET A 50 19.16 3.84 -4.73
C MET A 50 19.86 2.51 -4.47
N ALA A 51 20.08 2.13 -3.20
CA ALA A 51 20.70 0.85 -2.86
C ALA A 51 19.83 -0.36 -3.27
N LEU A 52 18.50 -0.22 -3.30
CA LEU A 52 17.60 -1.26 -3.81
C LEU A 52 17.71 -1.40 -5.33
N GLU A 53 17.80 -0.28 -6.05
CA GLU A 53 18.06 -0.27 -7.49
C GLU A 53 19.41 -0.91 -7.83
N GLU A 54 20.50 -0.50 -7.17
CA GLU A 54 21.84 -1.07 -7.36
C GLU A 54 21.86 -2.58 -7.09
N ALA A 55 21.05 -3.05 -6.14
CA ALA A 55 20.89 -4.47 -5.83
C ALA A 55 20.05 -5.24 -6.86
N GLY A 56 19.44 -4.57 -7.84
CA GLY A 56 18.65 -5.19 -8.91
C GLY A 56 17.16 -5.33 -8.60
N ALA A 57 16.59 -4.50 -7.71
CA ALA A 57 15.13 -4.35 -7.65
C ALA A 57 14.61 -3.78 -8.98
N TYR A 58 13.44 -4.20 -9.42
CA TYR A 58 12.83 -3.67 -10.67
C TYR A 58 11.97 -2.42 -10.42
N GLY A 59 11.71 -2.12 -9.15
CA GLY A 59 10.96 -0.94 -8.73
C GLY A 59 10.98 -0.78 -7.21
N VAL A 60 10.39 0.31 -6.73
CA VAL A 60 10.32 0.64 -5.30
C VAL A 60 8.99 1.29 -4.93
N VAL A 61 8.37 0.82 -3.84
CA VAL A 61 7.25 1.49 -3.19
C VAL A 61 7.78 2.61 -2.29
N LEU A 62 7.18 3.79 -2.42
CA LEU A 62 7.41 4.95 -1.55
C LEU A 62 6.15 5.16 -0.70
N GLU A 63 6.21 4.82 0.59
CA GLU A 63 5.06 4.93 1.50
C GLU A 63 5.22 6.07 2.51
N MET A 64 4.20 6.93 2.60
CA MET A 64 4.12 8.04 3.54
C MET A 64 5.39 8.92 3.58
N VAL A 65 5.83 9.41 2.42
CA VAL A 65 6.94 10.35 2.28
C VAL A 65 6.49 11.72 1.73
N PRO A 66 7.19 12.84 1.99
CA PRO A 66 6.91 14.12 1.38
C PRO A 66 6.90 14.04 -0.15
N LYS A 67 5.93 14.71 -0.78
CA LYS A 67 5.80 14.77 -2.25
C LYS A 67 7.05 15.24 -2.98
N GLY A 68 7.84 16.13 -2.35
CA GLY A 68 9.10 16.62 -2.92
C GLY A 68 10.18 15.55 -2.94
N LEU A 69 10.30 14.78 -1.85
CA LEU A 69 11.22 13.64 -1.76
C LEU A 69 10.81 12.52 -2.72
N ALA A 70 9.52 12.21 -2.82
CA ALA A 70 9.03 11.20 -3.77
C ALA A 70 9.34 11.57 -5.22
N LYS A 71 9.16 12.86 -5.56
CA LYS A 71 9.53 13.39 -6.87
C LYS A 71 11.03 13.24 -7.13
N GLU A 72 11.87 13.67 -6.19
CA GLU A 72 13.32 13.57 -6.31
C GLU A 72 13.79 12.11 -6.49
N ILE A 73 13.24 11.18 -5.72
CA ILE A 73 13.57 9.75 -5.87
C ILE A 73 13.15 9.25 -7.25
N THR A 74 11.95 9.58 -7.69
CA THR A 74 11.45 9.14 -9.01
C THR A 74 12.27 9.71 -10.17
N GLU A 75 12.74 10.95 -10.07
CA GLU A 75 13.59 11.56 -11.10
C GLU A 75 15.02 11.00 -11.12
N ARG A 76 15.50 10.42 -10.02
CA ARG A 76 16.87 9.88 -9.91
C ARG A 76 16.98 8.39 -10.24
N LEU A 77 15.95 7.60 -9.96
CA LEU A 77 15.94 6.17 -10.25
C LEU A 77 15.63 5.91 -11.72
N SER A 78 16.23 4.86 -12.27
CA SER A 78 15.91 4.28 -13.57
C SER A 78 14.78 3.24 -13.49
N ILE A 79 14.53 2.70 -12.29
CA ILE A 79 13.47 1.72 -11.99
C ILE A 79 12.14 2.38 -11.59
N HIS A 80 11.04 1.63 -11.69
CA HIS A 80 9.70 2.16 -11.43
C HIS A 80 9.44 2.53 -9.96
N THR A 81 8.79 3.68 -9.72
CA THR A 81 8.32 4.07 -8.38
C THR A 81 6.80 3.91 -8.23
N VAL A 82 6.36 3.40 -7.09
CA VAL A 82 4.94 3.24 -6.74
C VAL A 82 4.64 4.03 -5.47
N GLY A 83 3.77 5.02 -5.54
CA GLY A 83 3.43 5.87 -4.41
C GLY A 83 2.21 5.37 -3.62
N ILE A 84 2.28 5.44 -2.29
CA ILE A 84 1.13 5.38 -1.38
C ILE A 84 1.31 6.45 -0.30
N GLY A 85 0.50 7.50 -0.37
CA GLY A 85 0.72 8.69 0.47
C GLY A 85 2.03 9.43 0.17
N ALA A 86 2.56 9.32 -1.06
CA ALA A 86 3.80 9.94 -1.52
C ALA A 86 3.58 11.09 -2.54
N GLY A 87 2.33 11.50 -2.78
CA GLY A 87 1.98 12.47 -3.83
C GLY A 87 1.91 11.84 -5.22
N SER A 88 1.73 12.67 -6.24
CA SER A 88 1.41 12.25 -7.61
C SER A 88 2.60 12.17 -8.57
N HIS A 89 3.83 12.29 -8.07
CA HIS A 89 5.04 12.35 -8.90
C HIS A 89 5.74 10.99 -9.07
N THR A 90 5.20 9.92 -8.50
CA THR A 90 5.67 8.54 -8.75
C THR A 90 5.05 7.99 -10.03
N ASP A 91 5.68 6.97 -10.63
CA ASP A 91 5.23 6.38 -11.90
C ASP A 91 3.87 5.69 -11.80
N ALA A 92 3.60 5.10 -10.64
CA ALA A 92 2.34 4.44 -10.33
C ALA A 92 1.85 4.79 -8.92
N GLN A 93 0.61 4.39 -8.62
CA GLN A 93 -0.03 4.58 -7.32
C GLN A 93 -0.60 3.26 -6.83
N ILE A 94 -0.60 3.06 -5.51
CA ILE A 94 -1.25 1.93 -4.84
C ILE A 94 -2.09 2.42 -3.67
N LEU A 95 -3.22 1.77 -3.43
CA LEU A 95 -4.05 1.93 -2.25
C LEU A 95 -4.58 0.56 -1.81
N VAL A 96 -4.90 0.43 -0.53
CA VAL A 96 -5.55 -0.77 -0.01
C VAL A 96 -7.01 -0.78 -0.48
N PHE A 97 -7.45 -1.89 -1.08
CA PHE A 97 -8.81 -2.03 -1.63
C PHE A 97 -9.90 -1.62 -0.63
N HIS A 98 -9.84 -2.13 0.59
CA HIS A 98 -10.82 -1.84 1.65
C HIS A 98 -10.94 -0.35 1.99
N ASP A 99 -9.83 0.38 1.92
CA ASP A 99 -9.80 1.82 2.16
C ASP A 99 -10.43 2.57 0.97
N VAL A 100 -10.17 2.11 -0.26
CA VAL A 100 -10.77 2.65 -1.50
C VAL A 100 -12.29 2.46 -1.51
N VAL A 101 -12.76 1.28 -1.11
CA VAL A 101 -14.19 0.95 -1.11
C VAL A 101 -14.91 1.26 0.21
N GLY A 102 -14.23 1.87 1.18
CA GLY A 102 -14.84 2.34 2.42
C GLY A 102 -15.46 1.23 3.26
N LEU A 103 -14.75 0.10 3.45
CA LEU A 103 -15.22 -1.03 4.26
C LEU A 103 -14.96 -0.87 5.76
N TYR A 104 -14.08 0.06 6.16
CA TYR A 104 -13.73 0.31 7.55
C TYR A 104 -14.31 1.64 8.05
N GLY A 105 -15.60 1.65 8.40
CA GLY A 105 -16.21 2.65 9.29
C GLY A 105 -15.79 4.11 9.10
N GLU A 106 -15.51 4.77 10.21
CA GLU A 106 -15.00 6.14 10.25
C GLU A 106 -13.48 6.23 10.01
N PHE A 107 -12.75 5.11 10.10
CA PHE A 107 -11.30 5.12 9.91
C PHE A 107 -10.95 5.34 8.43
N LYS A 108 -10.26 6.44 8.16
CA LYS A 108 -9.80 6.79 6.82
C LYS A 108 -8.40 7.40 6.89
N PRO A 109 -7.36 6.71 6.37
CA PRO A 109 -6.04 7.31 6.25
C PRO A 109 -6.12 8.58 5.39
N ARG A 110 -5.37 9.62 5.78
CA ARG A 110 -5.45 10.94 5.12
C ARG A 110 -5.15 10.93 3.62
N PHE A 111 -4.32 10.00 3.16
CA PHE A 111 -3.91 9.88 1.77
C PHE A 111 -4.88 9.03 0.91
N VAL A 112 -5.92 8.45 1.50
CA VAL A 112 -6.91 7.63 0.80
C VAL A 112 -8.06 8.50 0.31
N LYS A 113 -8.43 8.34 -0.97
CA LYS A 113 -9.73 8.74 -1.49
C LYS A 113 -10.68 7.54 -1.45
N ARG A 114 -11.83 7.68 -0.78
CA ARG A 114 -12.93 6.71 -0.87
C ARG A 114 -13.67 6.92 -2.18
N TYR A 115 -13.91 5.85 -2.90
CA TYR A 115 -14.70 5.80 -4.13
C TYR A 115 -16.06 5.14 -3.90
N LEU A 116 -16.23 4.47 -2.75
CA LEU A 116 -17.48 3.87 -2.30
C LEU A 116 -17.55 3.95 -0.76
N GLU A 117 -18.77 4.02 -0.21
CA GLU A 117 -19.03 3.79 1.22
C GLU A 117 -19.58 2.36 1.38
N GLY A 118 -18.68 1.39 1.24
CA GLY A 118 -19.00 -0.03 1.10
C GLY A 118 -19.49 -0.70 2.38
N GLU A 119 -19.10 -0.19 3.55
CA GLU A 119 -19.55 -0.72 4.85
C GLU A 119 -21.09 -0.86 4.88
N ARG A 120 -21.82 0.20 4.51
CA ARG A 120 -23.29 0.17 4.50
C ARG A 120 -23.83 -0.92 3.57
N LEU A 121 -23.29 -1.02 2.37
CA LEU A 121 -23.76 -1.98 1.36
C LEU A 121 -23.46 -3.43 1.77
N PHE A 122 -22.30 -3.67 2.36
CA PHE A 122 -21.92 -4.99 2.84
C PHE A 122 -22.75 -5.39 4.06
N LEU A 123 -22.95 -4.47 5.01
CA LEU A 123 -23.82 -4.72 6.17
C LEU A 123 -25.25 -5.04 5.74
N GLU A 124 -25.79 -4.32 4.76
CA GLU A 124 -27.11 -4.57 4.21
C GLU A 124 -27.21 -5.97 3.58
N ALA A 125 -26.30 -6.31 2.67
CA ALA A 125 -26.28 -7.61 1.99
C ALA A 125 -26.09 -8.78 2.96
N LEU A 126 -25.16 -8.67 3.91
CA LEU A 126 -24.90 -9.71 4.90
C LEU A 126 -26.06 -9.85 5.90
N SER A 127 -26.69 -8.75 6.29
CA SER A 127 -27.88 -8.79 7.16
C SER A 127 -29.06 -9.45 6.46
N GLN A 128 -29.25 -9.18 5.17
CA GLN A 128 -30.25 -9.85 4.35
C GLN A 128 -29.99 -11.35 4.25
N TYR A 129 -28.75 -11.75 3.92
CA TYR A 129 -28.37 -13.16 3.87
C TYR A 129 -28.64 -13.87 5.20
N VAL A 130 -28.21 -13.29 6.32
CA VAL A 130 -28.44 -13.85 7.66
C VAL A 130 -29.93 -14.00 7.96
N ARG A 131 -30.75 -13.01 7.58
CA ARG A 131 -32.21 -13.08 7.74
C ARG A 131 -32.82 -14.21 6.91
N GLU A 132 -32.49 -14.28 5.62
CA GLU A 132 -33.05 -15.29 4.71
C GLU A 132 -32.66 -16.72 5.11
N VAL A 133 -31.45 -16.94 5.61
CA VAL A 133 -31.03 -18.23 6.19
C VAL A 133 -31.85 -18.57 7.43
N ARG A 134 -32.06 -17.60 8.34
CA ARG A 134 -32.81 -17.83 9.58
C ARG A 134 -34.30 -18.08 9.35
N GLU A 135 -34.86 -17.45 8.33
CA GLU A 135 -36.26 -17.59 7.92
C GLU A 135 -36.49 -18.80 7.01
N GLY A 136 -35.43 -19.49 6.57
CA GLY A 136 -35.51 -20.63 5.66
C GLY A 136 -35.87 -20.23 4.22
N VAL A 137 -35.71 -18.95 3.87
CA VAL A 137 -35.88 -18.43 2.50
C VAL A 137 -34.70 -18.85 1.62
N PHE A 138 -33.49 -18.86 2.18
CA PHE A 138 -32.28 -19.37 1.52
C PHE A 138 -31.78 -20.66 2.20
N PRO A 139 -31.39 -21.70 1.44
CA PRO A 139 -31.48 -21.79 -0.02
C PRO A 139 -32.93 -22.04 -0.50
N GLY A 140 -33.31 -21.38 -1.59
CA GLY A 140 -34.54 -21.65 -2.32
C GLY A 140 -34.41 -22.88 -3.24
N GLU A 141 -35.50 -23.27 -3.92
CA GLU A 141 -35.49 -24.39 -4.88
C GLU A 141 -34.49 -24.15 -6.02
N GLU A 142 -34.40 -22.92 -6.52
CA GLU A 142 -33.48 -22.53 -7.59
C GLU A 142 -31.99 -22.58 -7.17
N HIS A 143 -31.74 -22.66 -5.86
CA HIS A 143 -30.42 -22.77 -5.26
C HIS A 143 -30.15 -24.18 -4.69
N SER A 144 -31.02 -25.15 -4.97
CA SER A 144 -30.97 -26.52 -4.46
C SER A 144 -30.95 -27.52 -5.63
N PHE A 145 -30.21 -28.64 -5.49
CA PHE A 145 -30.06 -29.69 -6.50
C PHE A 145 -30.53 -31.04 -5.99
#